data_AF-A0A0N4WZY5-F1
#
_entry.id   AF-A0A0N4WZY5-F1
#
_cell.length_a   1.000
_cell.length_b   1.000
_cell.length_c   1.000
_cell.angle_alpha   90.00
_cell.angle_beta   90.00
_cell.angle_gamma   90.00
#
_symmetry.space_group_name_H-M   'P 1'
#
loop_
_entity.id
_entity.type
_entity.pdbx_description
1 polymer ?
#
loop_
_entity_poly.entity_id
_entity_poly.type
_entity_poly.pdbx_seq_one_letter_code
_entity_poly.pdbx_strand_id
1 'polypeptide(L)'
;MYTALVSPWGGSPSLLEETCVEDIKEARIVDCGYMTACDSIAETMLSPGVTDEKFKICQEIYSTERNYIDNLKLLLKVKDVLLERVAKNKPVMEEATIKQIFGKIKAIVDVHQRIIAELEDLIEHFDKKGQNIAEVGDHIYSAVGFI
;
A
#
# COMPACT_ATOMS: atom_id res chain seq x y z
N MET A 1 -53.13 11.19 -17.43
CA MET A 1 -53.02 9.81 -16.92
C MET A 1 -51.70 9.26 -17.39
N TYR A 2 -50.72 9.07 -16.50
CA TYR A 2 -49.77 7.94 -16.44
C TYR A 2 -48.97 8.10 -15.13
N THR A 3 -48.86 7.00 -14.42
CA THR A 3 -48.51 6.85 -13.01
C THR A 3 -46.99 6.83 -12.78
N ALA A 4 -46.53 7.50 -11.72
CA ALA A 4 -45.17 7.34 -11.21
C ALA A 4 -44.99 5.95 -10.58
N LEU A 5 -44.06 5.17 -11.10
CA LEU A 5 -43.51 3.99 -10.41
C LEU A 5 -42.30 4.46 -9.60
N VAL A 6 -42.48 4.53 -8.28
CA VAL A 6 -41.38 4.72 -7.32
C VAL A 6 -40.62 3.40 -7.24
N SER A 7 -39.35 3.39 -7.64
CA SER A 7 -38.44 2.26 -7.42
C SER A 7 -38.03 2.19 -5.93
N PRO A 8 -38.04 1.02 -5.28
CA PRO A 8 -37.95 0.90 -3.82
C PRO A 8 -36.53 0.75 -3.25
N TRP A 9 -35.49 1.08 -4.01
CA TRP A 9 -34.10 0.92 -3.55
C TRP A 9 -33.44 2.29 -3.46
N GLY A 10 -33.48 2.86 -2.25
CA GLY A 10 -32.64 3.98 -1.87
C GLY A 10 -31.18 3.52 -1.80
N GLY A 11 -30.33 4.15 -2.59
CA GLY A 11 -28.89 3.99 -2.57
C GLY A 11 -28.25 5.24 -3.17
N SER A 12 -27.42 5.89 -2.39
CA SER A 12 -26.83 7.22 -2.63
C SER A 12 -26.15 7.34 -4.01
N PRO A 13 -26.17 8.53 -4.65
CA PRO A 13 -25.46 8.76 -5.90
C PRO A 13 -23.95 8.61 -5.71
N SER A 14 -23.34 7.77 -6.55
CA SER A 14 -21.89 7.63 -6.72
C SER A 14 -21.30 8.92 -7.26
N LEU A 15 -20.32 9.47 -6.53
CA LEU A 15 -19.49 10.63 -6.89
C LEU A 15 -18.47 10.24 -7.96
N LEU A 16 -18.93 10.09 -9.20
CA LEU A 16 -18.10 10.17 -10.39
C LEU A 16 -18.94 10.79 -11.49
N GLU A 17 -18.96 12.11 -11.56
CA GLU A 17 -18.96 12.82 -12.84
C GLU A 17 -18.61 14.29 -12.63
N GLU A 18 -17.56 14.68 -13.35
CA GLU A 18 -17.29 15.98 -13.95
C GLU A 18 -17.19 17.21 -13.04
N THR A 19 -15.96 17.69 -12.84
CA THR A 19 -15.72 19.14 -12.89
C THR A 19 -14.43 19.44 -13.67
N CYS A 20 -14.58 20.41 -14.55
CA CYS A 20 -13.61 20.91 -15.52
C CYS A 20 -12.33 21.46 -14.88
N VAL A 21 -11.26 21.43 -15.69
CA VAL A 21 -9.97 22.06 -15.43
C VAL A 21 -10.10 23.58 -15.62
N GLU A 22 -10.51 24.34 -14.61
CA GLU A 22 -10.25 25.79 -14.52
C GLU A 22 -10.07 26.23 -13.04
N ASP A 23 -8.97 26.94 -12.77
CA ASP A 23 -8.62 27.75 -11.59
C ASP A 23 -8.44 27.09 -10.20
N ILE A 24 -7.21 26.60 -9.94
CA ILE A 24 -6.73 26.34 -8.57
C ILE A 24 -6.34 27.69 -7.93
N LYS A 25 -7.29 28.33 -7.23
CA LYS A 25 -7.00 29.31 -6.19
C LYS A 25 -7.20 28.66 -4.83
N GLU A 26 -6.09 28.46 -4.12
CA GLU A 26 -5.95 28.12 -2.69
C GLU A 26 -7.14 27.35 -2.08
N ALA A 27 -7.16 26.04 -2.30
CA ALA A 27 -7.93 25.14 -1.47
C ALA A 27 -7.28 25.05 -0.08
N ARG A 28 -7.91 25.68 0.90
CA ARG A 28 -7.59 25.60 2.33
C ARG A 28 -7.54 24.13 2.74
N ILE A 29 -6.33 23.62 3.01
CA ILE A 29 -6.09 22.25 3.46
C ILE A 29 -6.87 22.06 4.76
N VAL A 30 -7.83 21.14 4.74
CA VAL A 30 -8.47 20.62 5.95
C VAL A 30 -7.40 19.80 6.65
N ASP A 31 -6.92 20.30 7.79
CA ASP A 31 -5.98 19.63 8.69
C ASP A 31 -6.60 18.31 9.16
N CYS A 32 -6.30 17.23 8.43
CA CYS A 32 -6.61 15.88 8.84
C CYS A 32 -5.45 15.42 9.72
N GLY A 33 -5.69 15.18 11.01
CA GLY A 33 -4.67 14.80 12.00
C GLY A 33 -3.85 13.54 11.70
N TYR A 34 -4.13 12.85 10.59
CA TYR A 34 -3.25 11.82 10.02
C TYR A 34 -2.01 12.41 9.33
N MET A 35 -2.12 13.58 8.69
CA MET A 35 -0.99 14.22 8.03
C MET A 35 0.06 14.68 9.04
N THR A 36 -0.36 15.26 10.17
CA THR A 36 0.54 15.69 11.25
C THR A 36 1.30 14.55 11.93
N ALA A 37 0.74 13.34 11.99
CA ALA A 37 1.43 12.17 12.55
C ALA A 37 2.50 11.60 11.59
N CYS A 38 2.20 11.54 10.28
CA CYS A 38 3.18 11.14 9.27
C CYS A 38 4.35 12.13 9.18
N ASP A 39 4.07 13.42 9.29
CA ASP A 39 5.09 14.47 9.30
C ASP A 39 6.02 14.31 10.52
N SER A 40 5.46 14.02 11.70
CA SER A 40 6.24 13.77 12.93
C SER A 40 7.16 12.54 12.83
N ILE A 41 6.70 11.45 12.21
CA ILE A 41 7.53 10.26 11.94
C ILE A 41 8.63 10.59 10.93
N ALA A 42 8.30 11.33 9.86
CA ALA A 42 9.27 11.73 8.86
C ALA A 42 10.36 12.64 9.45
N GLU A 43 9.97 13.67 10.22
CA GLU A 43 10.90 14.53 10.96
C GLU A 43 11.81 13.72 11.89
N THR A 44 11.24 12.75 12.60
CA THR A 44 12.00 11.85 13.47
C THR A 44 13.01 11.05 12.68
N MET A 45 12.62 10.43 11.56
CA MET A 45 13.52 9.61 10.71
C MET A 45 14.60 10.43 10.00
N LEU A 46 14.29 11.67 9.61
CA LEU A 46 15.20 12.58 8.90
C LEU A 46 16.20 13.29 9.82
N SER A 47 15.94 13.32 11.14
CA SER A 47 16.89 13.89 12.09
C SER A 47 18.25 13.15 12.03
N PRO A 48 19.38 13.80 12.37
CA PRO A 48 20.67 13.13 12.37
C PRO A 48 20.82 12.17 13.56
N GLY A 49 21.74 11.20 13.42
CA GLY A 49 22.11 10.28 14.50
C GLY A 49 21.20 9.06 14.65
N VAL A 50 21.68 8.09 15.44
CA VAL A 50 20.96 6.84 15.72
C VAL A 50 20.24 6.99 17.05
N THR A 51 18.94 6.72 17.08
CA THR A 51 18.13 6.76 18.32
C THR A 51 17.28 5.49 18.45
N ASP A 52 16.99 5.12 19.69
CA ASP A 52 16.09 3.99 19.99
C ASP A 52 14.69 4.19 19.39
N GLU A 53 14.27 5.44 19.25
CA GLU A 53 12.99 5.79 18.64
C GLU A 53 12.98 5.44 17.15
N LYS A 54 14.03 5.82 16.39
CA LYS A 54 14.16 5.41 14.99
C LYS A 54 14.25 3.90 14.83
N PHE A 55 14.95 3.22 15.74
CA PHE A 55 15.04 1.77 15.73
C PHE A 55 13.66 1.10 15.88
N LYS A 56 12.84 1.64 16.79
CA LYS A 56 11.47 1.17 17.00
C LYS A 56 10.59 1.42 15.78
N ILE A 57 10.66 2.62 15.20
CA ILE A 57 9.90 2.94 13.99
C ILE A 57 10.30 1.99 12.84
N CYS A 58 11.59 1.73 12.63
CA CYS A 58 12.05 0.75 11.62
C CYS A 58 11.50 -0.66 11.86
N GLN A 59 11.49 -1.13 13.12
CA GLN A 59 10.90 -2.42 13.47
C GLN A 59 9.39 -2.47 13.21
N GLU A 60 8.67 -1.39 13.49
CA GLU A 60 7.23 -1.29 13.21
C GLU A 60 6.95 -1.34 11.69
N ILE A 61 7.72 -0.60 10.89
CA ILE A 61 7.65 -0.66 9.42
C ILE A 61 7.94 -2.09 8.93
N TYR A 62 9.03 -2.71 9.39
CA TYR A 62 9.36 -4.09 9.01
C TYR A 62 8.25 -5.09 9.37
N SER A 63 7.68 -4.97 10.56
CA SER A 63 6.59 -5.83 11.03
C SER A 63 5.33 -5.68 10.18
N THR A 64 4.94 -4.43 9.90
CA THR A 64 3.76 -4.13 9.08
C THR A 64 3.93 -4.57 7.63
N GLU A 65 5.11 -4.40 7.04
CA GLU A 65 5.45 -4.89 5.71
C GLU A 65 5.39 -6.43 5.64
N ARG A 66 5.92 -7.13 6.65
CA ARG A 66 5.84 -8.60 6.70
C ARG A 66 4.38 -9.07 6.70
N ASN A 67 3.56 -8.45 7.54
CA ASN A 67 2.14 -8.76 7.60
C ASN A 67 1.42 -8.47 6.28
N TYR A 68 1.78 -7.37 5.59
CA TYR A 68 1.23 -7.05 4.27
C TYR A 68 1.59 -8.12 3.23
N ILE A 69 2.86 -8.54 3.17
CA ILE A 69 3.31 -9.61 2.27
C ILE A 69 2.58 -10.93 2.56
N ASP A 70 2.38 -11.28 3.83
CA ASP A 70 1.69 -12.52 4.18
C ASP A 70 0.22 -12.51 3.74
N ASN A 71 -0.45 -11.36 3.83
CA ASN A 71 -1.79 -11.18 3.26
C ASN A 71 -1.80 -11.29 1.73
N LEU A 72 -0.82 -10.70 1.04
CA LEU A 72 -0.69 -10.85 -0.41
C LEU A 72 -0.42 -12.31 -0.83
N LYS A 73 0.40 -13.04 -0.07
CA LYS A 73 0.62 -14.47 -0.28
C LYS A 73 -0.65 -15.30 -0.06
N LEU A 74 -1.52 -14.91 0.86
CA LEU A 74 -2.83 -15.55 1.02
C LEU A 74 -3.67 -15.38 -0.25
N LEU A 75 -3.68 -14.18 -0.86
CA LEU A 75 -4.38 -13.95 -2.12
C LEU A 75 -3.82 -14.79 -3.27
N LEU A 76 -2.49 -15.01 -3.31
CA LEU A 76 -1.88 -15.93 -4.28
C LEU A 76 -2.34 -17.37 -4.08
N LYS A 77 -2.43 -17.86 -2.83
CA LYS A 77 -2.98 -19.20 -2.55
C LYS A 77 -4.42 -19.34 -3.03
N VAL A 78 -5.25 -18.31 -2.83
CA VAL A 78 -6.64 -18.30 -3.32
C VAL A 78 -6.67 -18.40 -4.84
N LYS A 79 -5.84 -17.60 -5.55
CA LYS A 79 -5.68 -17.69 -7.00
C LYS A 79 -5.32 -19.11 -7.45
N ASP A 80 -4.36 -19.75 -6.80
CA ASP A 80 -3.89 -21.09 -7.18
C ASP A 80 -5.00 -22.14 -7.03
N VAL A 81 -5.77 -22.08 -5.93
CA VAL A 81 -6.95 -22.96 -5.72
C VAL A 81 -8.02 -22.75 -6.79
N LEU A 82 -8.26 -21.49 -7.21
CA LEU A 82 -9.22 -21.19 -8.28
C LEU A 82 -8.76 -21.75 -9.64
N LEU A 83 -7.47 -21.63 -9.97
CA LEU A 83 -6.89 -22.20 -11.19
C LEU A 83 -6.93 -23.73 -11.18
N GLU A 84 -6.68 -24.37 -10.03
CA GLU A 84 -6.80 -25.82 -9.88
C GLU A 84 -8.23 -26.31 -10.19
N ARG A 85 -9.25 -25.56 -9.75
CA ARG A 85 -10.66 -25.86 -10.07
C ARG A 85 -10.96 -25.75 -11.56
N VAL A 86 -10.39 -24.76 -12.25
CA VAL A 86 -10.48 -24.64 -13.71
C VAL A 86 -9.86 -25.86 -14.38
N ALA A 87 -8.64 -26.27 -13.98
CA ALA A 87 -7.95 -27.44 -14.54
C ALA A 87 -8.71 -28.77 -14.32
N LYS A 88 -9.49 -28.86 -13.23
CA LYS A 88 -10.39 -30.00 -12.95
C LYS A 88 -11.74 -29.93 -13.67
N ASN A 89 -11.93 -28.98 -14.59
CA ASN A 89 -13.19 -28.70 -15.29
C ASN A 89 -14.37 -28.43 -14.32
N LYS A 90 -14.08 -27.82 -13.16
CA LYS A 90 -15.08 -27.40 -12.16
C LYS A 90 -14.91 -25.91 -11.79
N PRO A 91 -14.91 -24.98 -12.76
CA PRO A 91 -14.62 -23.59 -12.50
C PRO A 91 -15.69 -22.95 -11.59
N VAL A 92 -15.24 -22.18 -10.61
CA VAL A 92 -16.10 -21.24 -9.85
C VAL A 92 -16.13 -19.86 -10.53
N MET A 93 -15.06 -19.55 -11.26
CA MET A 93 -14.84 -18.31 -11.99
C MET A 93 -14.04 -18.63 -13.26
N GLU A 94 -14.26 -17.86 -14.33
CA GLU A 94 -13.48 -17.97 -15.57
C GLU A 94 -12.00 -17.65 -15.35
N GLU A 95 -11.13 -18.37 -16.06
CA GLU A 95 -9.67 -18.18 -15.96
C GLU A 95 -9.23 -16.75 -16.30
N ALA A 96 -9.89 -16.12 -17.28
CA ALA A 96 -9.63 -14.74 -17.67
C ALA A 96 -9.89 -13.78 -16.50
N THR A 97 -11.02 -13.93 -15.81
CA THR A 97 -11.38 -13.13 -14.63
C THR A 97 -10.43 -13.36 -13.47
N ILE A 98 -10.01 -14.61 -13.22
CA ILE A 98 -9.00 -14.93 -12.20
C ILE A 98 -7.68 -14.18 -12.51
N LYS A 99 -7.22 -14.23 -13.77
CA LYS A 99 -6.01 -13.53 -14.19
C LYS A 99 -6.16 -12.01 -14.08
N GLN A 100 -7.33 -11.47 -14.38
CA GLN A 100 -7.60 -10.03 -14.25
C GLN A 100 -7.52 -9.56 -12.78
N ILE A 101 -8.10 -10.31 -11.85
CA ILE A 101 -8.14 -9.95 -10.42
C ILE A 101 -6.78 -10.15 -9.76
N PHE A 102 -6.13 -11.30 -9.97
CA PHE A 102 -4.94 -11.70 -9.22
C PHE A 102 -3.62 -11.52 -9.99
N GLY A 103 -3.67 -11.10 -11.27
CA GLY A 103 -2.52 -11.13 -12.18
C GLY A 103 -1.32 -10.31 -11.72
N LYS A 104 -1.56 -9.19 -11.03
CA LYS A 104 -0.48 -8.28 -10.56
C LYS A 104 0.05 -8.60 -9.18
N ILE A 105 -0.64 -9.45 -8.38
CA ILE A 105 -0.30 -9.66 -6.97
C ILE A 105 1.12 -10.19 -6.79
N LYS A 106 1.56 -11.11 -7.66
CA LYS A 106 2.93 -11.66 -7.59
C LYS A 106 3.99 -10.57 -7.76
N ALA A 107 3.79 -9.66 -8.71
CA ALA A 107 4.71 -8.54 -8.91
C ALA A 107 4.75 -7.60 -7.71
N ILE A 108 3.59 -7.36 -7.06
CA ILE A 108 3.52 -6.57 -5.82
C ILE A 108 4.30 -7.28 -4.70
N VAL A 109 4.07 -8.58 -4.48
CA VAL A 109 4.83 -9.37 -3.50
C VAL A 109 6.34 -9.26 -3.74
N ASP A 110 6.77 -9.35 -5.00
CA ASP A 110 8.20 -9.29 -5.34
C ASP A 110 8.83 -7.93 -5.04
N VAL A 111 8.08 -6.84 -5.20
CA VAL A 111 8.53 -5.49 -4.82
C VAL A 111 8.69 -5.40 -3.31
N HIS A 112 7.65 -5.78 -2.56
CA HIS A 112 7.66 -5.66 -1.10
C HIS A 112 8.68 -6.62 -0.44
N GLN A 113 8.97 -7.77 -1.06
CA GLN A 113 10.03 -8.65 -0.58
C GLN A 113 11.41 -8.01 -0.67
N ARG A 114 11.66 -7.16 -1.68
CA ARG A 114 12.92 -6.39 -1.75
C ARG A 114 12.99 -5.34 -0.65
N ILE A 115 11.88 -4.62 -0.42
CA ILE A 115 11.78 -3.64 0.68
C ILE A 115 12.06 -4.30 2.03
N ILE A 116 11.49 -5.48 2.31
CA ILE A 116 11.77 -6.21 3.55
C ILE A 116 13.25 -6.59 3.66
N ALA A 117 13.89 -7.05 2.58
CA ALA A 117 15.30 -7.42 2.63
C ALA A 117 16.19 -6.22 2.97
N GLU A 118 15.88 -5.04 2.43
CA GLU A 118 16.56 -3.78 2.75
C GLU A 118 16.33 -3.35 4.20
N LEU A 119 15.09 -3.46 4.69
CA LEU A 119 14.74 -3.18 6.10
C LEU A 119 15.40 -4.17 7.07
N GLU A 120 15.55 -5.43 6.69
CA GLU A 120 16.21 -6.46 7.50
C GLU A 120 17.71 -6.15 7.67
N ASP A 121 18.41 -5.81 6.58
CA ASP A 121 19.81 -5.37 6.64
C ASP A 121 19.98 -4.12 7.51
N LEU A 122 19.05 -3.16 7.39
CA LEU A 122 19.05 -1.94 8.17
C LEU A 122 18.92 -2.22 9.68
N ILE A 123 17.98 -3.09 10.06
CA ILE A 123 17.72 -3.43 11.46
C ILE A 123 18.89 -4.22 12.05
N GLU A 124 19.48 -5.15 11.28
CA GLU A 124 20.62 -5.96 11.74
C GLU A 124 21.89 -5.13 11.97
N HIS A 125 22.11 -4.09 11.17
CA HIS A 125 23.31 -3.25 11.21
C HIS A 125 23.07 -1.85 11.79
N PHE A 126 21.97 -1.68 12.53
CA PHE A 126 21.48 -0.39 13.01
C PHE A 126 22.48 0.35 13.92
N ASP A 127 23.33 -0.37 14.65
CA ASP A 127 24.32 0.17 15.59
C ASP A 127 25.71 0.39 14.98
N LYS A 128 26.09 -0.45 14.00
CA LYS A 128 27.43 -0.47 13.37
C LYS A 128 27.54 0.48 12.19
N LYS A 129 26.42 0.81 11.55
CA LYS A 129 26.33 1.86 10.55
C LYS A 129 25.98 3.14 11.28
N GLY A 130 26.99 3.96 11.60
CA GLY A 130 26.79 5.39 11.87
C GLY A 130 26.27 6.16 10.64
N GLN A 131 25.53 5.49 9.76
CA GLN A 131 24.89 6.03 8.59
C GLN A 131 23.67 6.81 9.08
N ASN A 132 23.56 8.05 8.62
CA ASN A 132 22.34 8.81 8.74
C ASN A 132 21.21 7.94 8.20
N ILE A 133 20.17 7.70 9.01
CA ILE A 133 18.93 7.07 8.54
C ILE A 133 18.32 7.84 7.37
N ALA A 134 18.68 9.11 7.19
CA ALA A 134 18.40 9.89 5.98
C ALA A 134 18.95 9.25 4.68
N GLU A 135 20.13 8.61 4.68
CA GLU A 135 20.65 7.88 3.49
C GLU A 135 19.78 6.66 3.18
N VAL A 136 19.22 6.02 4.20
CA VAL A 136 18.33 4.86 4.04
C VAL A 136 16.94 5.33 3.60
N GLY A 137 16.49 6.50 4.05
CA GLY A 137 15.35 7.21 3.47
C GLY A 137 15.55 7.43 1.98
N ASP A 138 16.68 7.99 1.54
CA ASP A 138 16.98 8.16 0.11
C ASP A 138 17.04 6.83 -0.64
N HIS A 139 17.59 5.77 -0.05
CA HIS A 139 17.59 4.44 -0.66
C HIS A 139 16.20 3.83 -0.77
N ILE A 140 15.36 3.96 0.26
CA ILE A 140 13.98 3.44 0.27
C ILE A 140 13.10 4.29 -0.66
N TYR A 141 13.16 5.63 -0.60
CA TYR A 141 12.40 6.51 -1.50
C TYR A 141 12.88 6.40 -2.96
N SER A 142 14.17 6.17 -3.21
CA SER A 142 14.71 5.86 -4.55
C SER A 142 14.32 4.45 -5.01
N ALA A 143 14.34 3.44 -4.14
CA ALA A 143 13.90 2.08 -4.45
C ALA A 143 12.38 1.97 -4.68
N VAL A 144 11.60 2.84 -4.03
CA VAL A 144 10.13 2.92 -4.14
C VAL A 144 9.69 3.95 -5.19
N GLY A 145 10.62 4.73 -5.76
CA GLY A 145 10.39 5.61 -6.92
C GLY A 145 9.59 6.88 -6.61
N PHE A 146 9.79 7.48 -5.44
CA PHE A 146 9.14 8.75 -5.04
C PHE A 146 10.04 9.99 -5.19
N ILE A 147 11.21 9.87 -5.84
CA ILE A 147 12.10 10.98 -6.21
C ILE A 147 12.52 10.82 -7.68
#